data_AF-A0A858XTL8-F1
#
_entry.id   AF-A0A858XTL8-F1
#
_cell.length_a   1.000
_cell.length_b   1.000
_cell.length_c   1.000
_cell.angle_alpha   90.00
_cell.angle_beta   90.00
_cell.angle_gamma   90.00
#
_symmetry.space_group_name_H-M   'P 1'
#
loop_
_entity.id
_entity.type
_entity.pdbx_description
1 polymer ?
#
loop_
_entity_poly.entity_id
_entity_poly.type
_entity_poly.pdbx_seq_one_letter_code
_entity_poly.pdbx_strand_id
1 'polypeptide(L)'
;MFSLGATAIWPRTQGFTRPIPTALSILMQVICLVLMNRIIDSGVELSFLIPLNGAFSPLVMIFVGVFLYKEKASVWKIAVLLTACVLIGFANFL
;
A
#
# COMPACT_ATOMS: atom_id res chain seq x y z
N MET A 1 -4.03 -0.96 -1.61
CA MET A 1 -3.96 -0.59 -3.04
C MET A 1 -4.08 0.91 -3.24
N PHE A 2 -5.16 1.55 -2.79
CA PHE A 2 -5.38 2.98 -3.10
C PHE A 2 -4.40 3.92 -2.39
N SER A 3 -4.11 3.70 -1.10
CA SER A 3 -3.19 4.56 -0.31
C SER A 3 -1.72 4.52 -0.75
N LEU A 4 -1.36 3.65 -1.70
CA LEU A 4 0.03 3.38 -2.08
C LEU A 4 0.69 4.57 -2.77
N GLY A 5 -0.10 5.36 -3.51
CA GLY A 5 0.37 6.61 -4.09
C GLY A 5 0.74 7.65 -3.02
N ALA A 6 -0.03 7.73 -1.93
CA ALA A 6 0.25 8.64 -0.83
C ALA A 6 1.51 8.22 -0.05
N THR A 7 1.63 6.93 0.29
CA THR A 7 2.80 6.39 0.99
C THR A 7 4.07 6.43 0.14
N ALA A 8 3.95 6.33 -1.18
CA ALA A 8 5.07 6.55 -2.11
C ALA A 8 5.60 7.99 -2.08
N ILE A 9 4.77 8.97 -1.70
CA ILE A 9 5.15 10.39 -1.64
C ILE A 9 5.70 10.76 -0.26
N TRP A 10 5.41 9.99 0.78
CA TRP A 10 5.88 10.25 2.15
C TRP A 10 7.40 10.40 2.32
N PRO A 11 8.27 9.60 1.67
CA PRO A 11 9.70 9.83 1.80
C PRO A 11 10.12 11.17 1.17
N ARG A 12 9.31 11.74 0.26
CA ARG A 12 9.51 13.09 -0.30
C ARG A 12 8.91 14.22 0.55
N THR A 13 8.05 13.94 1.53
CA THR A 13 7.52 14.99 2.44
C THR A 13 8.54 15.41 3.50
N GLN A 14 9.65 14.65 3.65
CA GLN A 14 10.69 14.88 4.67
C GLN A 14 10.10 14.98 6.09
N GLY A 15 9.13 14.12 6.41
CA GLY A 15 8.41 14.20 7.68
C GLY A 15 7.48 15.40 7.76
N PHE A 16 6.73 15.66 6.69
CA PHE A 16 5.73 16.73 6.59
C PHE A 16 6.28 18.17 6.61
N THR A 17 7.59 18.37 6.45
CA THR A 17 8.20 19.72 6.39
C THR A 17 8.01 20.40 5.05
N ARG A 18 7.83 19.66 3.95
CA ARG A 18 7.56 20.24 2.62
C ARG A 18 6.05 20.34 2.36
N PRO A 19 5.47 21.54 2.20
CA PRO A 19 4.01 21.71 2.17
C PRO A 19 3.35 21.13 0.92
N ILE A 20 4.00 21.26 -0.25
CA ILE A 20 3.46 20.76 -1.53
C ILE A 20 3.30 19.23 -1.56
N PRO A 21 4.35 18.41 -1.31
CA PRO A 21 4.19 16.96 -1.30
C PRO A 21 3.32 16.48 -0.14
N THR A 22 3.26 17.23 0.96
CA THR A 22 2.40 16.93 2.10
C THR A 22 0.93 17.06 1.75
N ALA A 23 0.52 18.19 1.17
CA ALA A 23 -0.86 18.41 0.74
C ALA A 23 -1.29 17.35 -0.29
N LEU A 24 -0.41 17.01 -1.23
CA LEU A 24 -0.68 15.96 -2.22
C LEU A 24 -0.89 14.59 -1.58
N SER A 25 -0.05 14.22 -0.58
CA SER A 25 -0.21 12.97 0.15
C SER A 25 -1.52 12.90 0.94
N ILE A 26 -1.93 14.01 1.56
CA ILE A 26 -3.19 14.11 2.32
C ILE A 26 -4.40 14.01 1.38
N LEU A 27 -4.39 14.73 0.26
CA LEU A 27 -5.46 14.67 -0.74
C LEU A 27 -5.63 13.26 -1.30
N MET A 28 -4.53 12.60 -1.67
CA MET A 28 -4.58 11.20 -2.09
C MET A 28 -5.12 10.30 -0.97
N GLN A 29 -4.70 10.51 0.28
CA GLN A 29 -5.17 9.72 1.41
C GLN A 29 -6.69 9.83 1.61
N VAL A 30 -7.25 11.04 1.50
CA VAL A 30 -8.69 11.30 1.62
C VAL A 30 -9.45 10.65 0.48
N ILE A 31 -8.98 10.78 -0.77
CA ILE A 31 -9.62 10.12 -1.93
C ILE A 31 -9.65 8.60 -1.73
N CYS A 32 -8.57 8.02 -1.19
CA CYS A 32 -8.50 6.58 -0.92
C CYS A 32 -9.50 6.13 0.13
N LEU A 33 -9.70 6.91 1.19
CA LEU A 33 -10.69 6.62 2.22
C LEU A 33 -12.10 6.65 1.65
N VAL A 34 -12.42 7.62 0.80
CA VAL A 34 -13.73 7.72 0.14
C VAL A 34 -13.99 6.53 -0.78
N LEU A 35 -12.99 6.13 -1.57
CA LEU A 35 -13.08 4.95 -2.45
C LEU A 35 -13.27 3.67 -1.63
N MET A 36 -12.50 3.49 -0.56
CA MET A 36 -12.65 2.34 0.35
C MET A 36 -14.06 2.30 0.93
N ASN A 37 -14.57 3.43 1.41
CA ASN A 37 -15.91 3.52 1.99
C ASN A 37 -17.00 3.16 0.96
N ARG A 38 -16.85 3.60 -0.30
CA ARG A 38 -17.78 3.20 -1.37
C ARG A 38 -17.73 1.71 -1.71
N ILE A 39 -16.55 1.08 -1.68
CA ILE A 39 -16.42 -0.35 -1.93
C ILE A 39 -17.08 -1.16 -0.80
N ILE A 40 -16.94 -0.71 0.45
CA ILE A 40 -17.60 -1.31 1.61
C ILE A 40 -19.12 -1.16 1.49
N ASP A 41 -19.60 0.03 1.13
CA ASP A 41 -21.03 0.31 0.91
C ASP A 41 -21.60 -0.49 -0.27
N SER A 42 -20.76 -0.89 -1.23
CA SER A 42 -21.14 -1.77 -2.35
C SER A 42 -21.30 -3.24 -1.93
N GLY A 43 -21.18 -3.57 -0.64
CA GLY A 43 -21.43 -4.90 -0.09
C GLY A 43 -20.26 -5.88 -0.23
N VAL A 44 -19.06 -5.39 -0.54
CA VAL A 44 -17.86 -6.24 -0.57
C VAL A 44 -17.44 -6.56 0.86
N GLU A 45 -17.29 -7.85 1.16
CA GLU A 45 -16.88 -8.30 2.48
C GLU A 45 -15.52 -7.74 2.87
N LEU A 46 -15.48 -7.08 4.03
CA LEU A 46 -14.27 -6.51 4.61
C LEU A 46 -13.19 -7.58 4.81
N SER A 47 -13.62 -8.81 5.11
CA SER A 47 -12.77 -10.00 5.27
C SER A 47 -11.99 -10.38 4.02
N PHE A 48 -12.45 -10.02 2.82
CA PHE A 48 -11.72 -10.27 1.56
C PHE A 48 -10.81 -9.08 1.19
N LEU A 49 -11.27 -7.85 1.46
CA LEU A 49 -10.52 -6.63 1.15
C LEU A 49 -9.29 -6.43 2.04
N ILE A 50 -9.40 -6.76 3.34
CA ILE A 50 -8.32 -6.55 4.31
C ILE A 50 -7.09 -7.42 3.97
N PRO A 51 -7.21 -8.74 3.75
CA PRO A 51 -6.07 -9.59 3.40
C PRO A 51 -5.47 -9.19 2.05
N LEU A 52 -6.31 -8.97 1.03
CA LEU A 52 -5.86 -8.54 -0.30
C LEU A 52 -5.07 -7.22 -0.22
N ASN A 53 -5.55 -6.25 0.55
CA ASN A 53 -4.86 -4.99 0.77
C ASN A 53 -3.54 -5.18 1.55
N GLY A 54 -3.53 -6.06 2.56
CA GLY A 54 -2.36 -6.40 3.37
C GLY A 54 -1.24 -7.10 2.60
N ALA A 55 -1.58 -7.92 1.60
CA ALA A 55 -0.59 -8.56 0.72
C ALA A 55 -0.03 -7.58 -0.34
N PHE A 56 -0.92 -6.82 -1.00
CA PHE A 56 -0.50 -5.94 -2.08
C PHE A 56 0.24 -4.68 -1.61
N SER A 57 -0.13 -4.14 -0.45
CA SER A 57 0.45 -2.89 0.06
C SER A 57 1.99 -2.94 0.20
N PRO A 58 2.57 -3.93 0.89
CA PRO A 58 4.03 -4.01 1.01
C PRO A 58 4.72 -4.38 -0.30
N LEU A 59 4.09 -5.14 -1.19
CA LEU A 59 4.68 -5.54 -2.48
C LEU A 59 4.94 -4.31 -3.36
N VAL A 60 3.95 -3.43 -3.46
CA VAL A 60 4.05 -2.19 -4.22
C VAL A 60 4.97 -1.19 -3.54
N MET A 61 4.99 -1.12 -2.20
CA MET A 61 5.94 -0.26 -1.47
C MET A 61 7.39 -0.67 -1.73
N ILE A 62 7.69 -1.98 -1.78
CA ILE A 62 9.03 -2.45 -2.16
C ILE A 62 9.33 -2.08 -3.62
N PHE A 63 8.38 -2.27 -4.53
CA PHE A 63 8.55 -1.89 -5.94
C PHE A 63 8.88 -0.40 -6.08
N VAL A 64 8.15 0.47 -5.39
CA VAL A 64 8.39 1.92 -5.34
C VAL A 64 9.73 2.25 -4.66
N GLY A 65 10.07 1.60 -3.55
CA GLY A 65 11.36 1.81 -2.87
C GLY A 65 12.56 1.47 -3.77
N VAL A 66 12.45 0.39 -4.54
CA VAL A 66 13.51 -0.07 -5.45
C VAL A 66 13.59 0.76 -6.73
N PHE A 67 12.47 1.00 -7.42
CA PHE A 67 12.47 1.73 -8.69
C PHE A 67 12.56 3.25 -8.53
N LEU A 68 11.85 3.79 -7.54
CA LEU A 68 11.64 5.24 -7.38
C LEU A 68 12.65 5.85 -6.40
N TYR A 69 13.04 5.10 -5.36
CA TYR A 69 14.00 5.54 -4.33
C TYR A 69 15.39 4.87 -4.46
N LYS A 70 15.58 3.94 -5.41
CA LYS A 70 16.85 3.21 -5.64
C LYS A 70 17.41 2.56 -4.37
N GLU A 71 16.55 2.12 -3.46
CA GLU A 71 16.99 1.35 -2.29
C GLU A 71 17.56 -0.01 -2.71
N LYS A 72 18.58 -0.48 -1.97
CA LYS A 72 19.12 -1.83 -2.16
C LYS A 72 18.07 -2.86 -1.75
N ALA A 73 17.41 -3.44 -2.74
CA ALA A 73 16.44 -4.51 -2.53
C ALA A 73 17.16 -5.75 -1.99
N SER A 74 16.99 -6.05 -0.69
CA SER A 74 17.47 -7.31 -0.14
C SER A 74 16.61 -8.45 -0.70
N VAL A 75 17.22 -9.39 -1.43
CA VAL A 75 16.54 -10.56 -2.01
C VAL A 75 15.75 -11.34 -0.96
N TRP A 76 16.26 -11.40 0.28
CA TRP A 76 15.60 -12.01 1.43
C TRP A 76 14.30 -11.30 1.83
N LYS A 77 14.23 -9.95 1.74
CA LYS A 77 12.99 -9.21 2.02
C LYS A 77 11.91 -9.56 1.00
N ILE A 78 12.27 -9.65 -0.27
CA ILE A 78 11.33 -9.99 -1.35
C ILE A 78 10.81 -11.42 -1.17
N ALA A 79 11.68 -12.37 -0.87
CA ALA A 79 11.31 -13.76 -0.66
C ALA A 79 10.32 -13.92 0.51
N VAL A 80 10.59 -13.30 1.65
CA VAL A 80 9.68 -13.33 2.82
C VAL A 80 8.33 -12.67 2.49
N LEU A 81 8.35 -11.58 1.73
CA LEU A 81 7.12 -10.88 1.34
C LEU A 81 6.25 -11.70 0.39
N LEU A 82 6.87 -12.37 -0.58
CA LEU A 82 6.19 -13.30 -1.47
C LEU A 82 5.55 -14.44 -0.68
N THR A 83 6.28 -15.05 0.26
CA THR A 83 5.74 -16.08 1.13
C THR A 83 4.54 -15.58 1.93
N ALA A 84 4.61 -14.38 2.52
CA ALA A 84 3.48 -13.77 3.22
C ALA A 84 2.28 -13.53 2.30
N CYS A 85 2.50 -13.07 1.06
CA CYS A 85 1.43 -12.90 0.08
C CYS A 85 0.75 -14.23 -0.28
N VAL A 86 1.53 -15.32 -0.43
CA VAL A 86 1.00 -16.66 -0.71
C VAL A 86 0.19 -17.19 0.48
N LEU A 87 0.67 -17.02 1.71
CA LEU A 87 -0.06 -17.40 2.93
C LEU A 87 -1.38 -16.63 3.07
N ILE A 88 -1.37 -15.32 2.77
CA ILE A 88 -2.57 -14.49 2.78
C ILE A 88 -3.57 -14.95 1.70
N GLY A 89 -3.09 -15.25 0.49
CA GLY A 89 -3.92 -15.78 -0.58
C GLY A 89 -4.55 -17.14 -0.21
N PHE A 90 -3.78 -18.00 0.44
CA PHE A 90 -4.25 -19.30 0.92
C PHE A 90 -5.29 -19.15 2.03
N ALA A 91 -5.08 -18.24 2.98
CA ALA A 91 -6.03 -17.95 4.05
C ALA A 91 -7.35 -17.35 3.54
N ASN A 92 -7.32 -16.62 2.41
CA ASN A 92 -8.50 -16.04 1.78
C ASN A 92 -9.28 -17.05 0.92
N PHE A 93 -8.68 -18.19 0.58
CA PHE A 93 -9.33 -19.28 -0.16
C PHE A 93 -10.06 -20.27 0.77
N LEU A 94 -9.70 -20.27 2.06
CA LEU A 94 -10.16 -21.20 3.10
C LEU A 94 -11.37 -20.63 3.84
#